data_AF-A0A5B1BMG0-F1
#
_entry.id   AF-A0A5B1BMG0-F1
#
_cell.length_a   1.000
_cell.length_b   1.000
_cell.length_c   1.000
_cell.angle_alpha   90.00
_cell.angle_beta   90.00
_cell.angle_gamma   90.00
#
_symmetry.space_group_name_H-M   'P 1'
#
loop_
_entity.id
_entity.type
_entity.pdbx_description
1 polymer ?
#
loop_
_entity_poly.entity_id
_entity_poly.type
_entity_poly.pdbx_seq_one_letter_code
_entity_poly.pdbx_strand_id
1 'polypeptide(L)'
;MVGWSFIGPTLPARWRVPLQAGLGCLLVLVTRAPLGMLPPRLWAGLRLGSVAAVAATTAIAATTPTPVVRLSMSARELPESVPGWLGWQIPFGTVWAEEAAFRAALATASSGAYGRAGGLLLQAGAFGLSHIADARALGAPLVPTVLVTGLAGWVFGWLADRCGSLAAPILLHLAINEAGAIAALVVQRR
;
A
#
# COMPACT_ATOMS: atom_id res chain seq x y z
N MET A 1 -6.25 -10.42 -7.35
CA MET A 1 -5.54 -9.63 -6.33
C MET A 1 -4.39 -10.43 -5.73
N VAL A 2 -4.62 -11.48 -4.92
CA VAL A 2 -3.52 -12.32 -4.39
C VAL A 2 -2.74 -13.02 -5.52
N GLY A 3 -3.41 -13.67 -6.47
CA GLY A 3 -2.71 -14.31 -7.60
C GLY A 3 -1.91 -13.34 -8.48
N TRP A 4 -2.28 -12.05 -8.50
CA TRP A 4 -1.57 -11.04 -9.28
C TRP A 4 -0.16 -10.78 -8.72
N SER A 5 0.06 -10.92 -7.40
CA SER A 5 1.39 -10.68 -6.81
C SER A 5 2.44 -11.70 -7.25
N PHE A 6 2.01 -12.86 -7.75
CA PHE A 6 2.91 -13.87 -8.33
C PHE A 6 3.24 -13.63 -9.80
N ILE A 7 2.44 -12.81 -10.51
CA ILE A 7 2.56 -12.58 -11.95
C ILE A 7 3.11 -11.18 -12.25
N GLY A 8 2.60 -10.16 -11.57
CA GLY A 8 2.99 -8.76 -11.78
C GLY A 8 4.50 -8.53 -11.77
N PRO A 9 5.28 -9.10 -10.82
CA PRO A 9 6.72 -8.93 -10.77
C PRO A 9 7.49 -9.47 -11.99
N THR A 10 6.94 -10.45 -12.73
CA THR A 10 7.61 -11.01 -13.92
C THR A 10 7.50 -10.10 -15.14
N LEU A 11 6.69 -9.04 -15.07
CA LEU A 11 6.52 -8.08 -16.16
C LEU A 11 7.56 -6.96 -16.10
N PRO A 12 8.07 -6.47 -17.24
CA PRO A 12 8.93 -5.30 -17.28
C PRO A 12 8.24 -4.08 -16.65
N ALA A 13 8.99 -3.28 -15.88
CA ALA A 13 8.46 -2.14 -15.11
C ALA A 13 7.63 -1.16 -15.94
N ARG A 14 8.04 -0.90 -17.20
CA ARG A 14 7.34 -0.03 -18.16
C ARG A 14 5.89 -0.45 -18.44
N TRP A 15 5.62 -1.75 -18.43
CA TRP A 15 4.27 -2.30 -18.64
C TRP A 15 3.55 -2.57 -17.34
N ARG A 16 4.30 -2.97 -16.31
CA ARG A 16 3.76 -3.33 -15.00
C ARG A 16 2.98 -2.17 -14.38
N VAL A 17 3.53 -0.96 -14.33
CA VAL A 17 2.85 0.19 -13.69
C VAL A 17 1.50 0.53 -14.34
N PRO A 18 1.41 0.78 -15.66
CA PRO A 18 0.12 1.11 -16.29
C PRO A 18 -0.88 -0.04 -16.20
N LEU A 19 -0.43 -1.31 -16.29
CA LEU A 19 -1.32 -2.47 -16.12
C LEU A 19 -1.89 -2.55 -14.71
N GLN A 20 -1.06 -2.36 -13.68
CA GLN A 20 -1.51 -2.39 -12.29
C GLN A 20 -2.51 -1.27 -11.99
N ALA A 21 -2.17 -0.04 -12.39
CA ALA A 21 -3.04 1.11 -12.19
C ALA A 21 -4.37 0.94 -12.97
N GLY A 22 -4.30 0.47 -14.22
CA GLY A 22 -5.46 0.21 -15.06
C GLY A 22 -6.37 -0.90 -14.51
N LEU A 23 -5.80 -2.00 -14.02
CA LEU A 23 -6.55 -3.07 -13.36
C LEU A 23 -7.23 -2.57 -12.08
N GLY A 24 -6.55 -1.74 -11.29
CA GLY A 24 -7.15 -1.07 -10.12
C GLY A 24 -8.37 -0.23 -10.52
N CYS A 25 -8.25 0.60 -11.56
CA CYS A 25 -9.36 1.38 -12.10
C CYS A 25 -10.52 0.48 -12.59
N LEU A 26 -10.21 -0.58 -13.34
CA LEU A 26 -11.21 -1.51 -13.84
C LEU A 26 -11.98 -2.19 -12.69
N LEU A 27 -11.28 -2.62 -11.64
CA LEU A 27 -11.90 -3.23 -10.46
C LEU A 27 -12.83 -2.25 -9.75
N VAL A 28 -12.43 -0.99 -9.60
CA VAL A 28 -13.28 0.08 -9.05
C VAL A 28 -14.54 0.26 -9.90
N LEU A 29 -14.41 0.30 -11.22
CA LEU A 29 -15.54 0.47 -12.14
C LEU A 29 -16.51 -0.72 -12.08
N VAL A 30 -15.99 -1.95 -12.13
CA VAL A 30 -16.80 -3.19 -12.11
C VAL A 30 -17.54 -3.34 -10.78
N THR A 31 -16.90 -2.99 -9.66
CA THR A 31 -17.51 -3.06 -8.33
C THR A 31 -18.33 -1.82 -7.97
N ARG A 32 -18.29 -0.78 -8.80
CA ARG A 32 -18.89 0.54 -8.55
C ARG A 32 -18.47 1.10 -7.18
N ALA A 33 -17.21 0.89 -6.81
CA ALA A 33 -16.70 1.23 -5.50
C ALA A 33 -16.67 2.77 -5.30
N PRO A 34 -17.26 3.30 -4.22
CA PRO A 34 -17.20 4.73 -3.93
C PRO A 34 -15.80 5.11 -3.43
N LEU A 35 -15.10 5.98 -4.15
CA LEU A 35 -13.75 6.40 -3.78
C LEU A 35 -13.72 7.53 -2.73
N GLY A 36 -14.79 8.31 -2.61
CA GLY A 36 -14.85 9.46 -1.69
C GLY A 36 -13.83 10.56 -1.99
N MET A 37 -13.51 10.77 -3.28
CA MET A 37 -12.54 11.77 -3.76
C MET A 37 -13.17 13.16 -3.98
N LEU A 38 -14.39 13.38 -3.50
CA LEU A 38 -15.09 14.66 -3.58
C LEU A 38 -15.37 15.21 -2.17
N PRO A 39 -15.43 16.55 -1.99
CA PRO A 39 -15.87 17.15 -0.74
C PRO A 39 -17.29 16.69 -0.33
N PRO A 40 -17.59 16.57 0.98
CA PRO A 40 -16.72 16.84 2.12
C PRO A 40 -15.81 15.66 2.52
N ARG A 41 -16.04 14.46 1.96
CA ARG A 41 -15.30 13.23 2.32
C ARG A 41 -13.82 13.32 2.00
N LEU A 42 -13.47 13.96 0.88
CA LEU A 42 -12.08 14.23 0.52
C LEU A 42 -11.36 15.01 1.64
N TRP A 43 -11.98 16.05 2.19
CA TRP A 43 -11.33 16.87 3.24
C TRP A 43 -11.14 16.09 4.53
N ALA A 44 -12.13 15.28 4.92
CA ALA A 44 -11.98 14.38 6.07
C ALA A 44 -10.83 13.38 5.83
N GLY A 45 -10.74 12.83 4.61
CA GLY A 45 -9.68 11.92 4.20
C GLY A 45 -8.29 12.57 4.22
N LEU A 46 -8.15 13.77 3.66
CA LEU A 46 -6.90 14.53 3.69
C LEU A 46 -6.47 14.87 5.12
N ARG A 47 -7.39 15.31 5.98
CA ARG A 47 -7.06 15.63 7.39
C ARG A 47 -6.55 14.40 8.14
N LEU A 48 -7.32 13.31 8.11
CA LEU A 48 -6.98 12.09 8.84
C LEU A 48 -5.74 11.41 8.24
N GLY A 49 -5.66 11.34 6.91
CA GLY A 49 -4.53 10.79 6.17
C GLY A 49 -3.23 11.53 6.44
N SER A 50 -3.24 12.87 6.47
CA SER A 50 -2.05 13.66 6.77
C SER A 50 -1.54 13.43 8.20
N VAL A 51 -2.44 13.33 9.19
CA VAL A 51 -2.04 13.01 10.57
C VAL A 51 -1.38 11.63 10.63
N ALA A 52 -1.98 10.64 9.99
CA ALA A 52 -1.43 9.29 9.94
C ALA A 52 -0.08 9.25 9.19
N ALA A 53 0.04 9.97 8.07
CA ALA A 53 1.26 10.07 7.27
C ALA A 53 2.41 10.71 8.04
N VAL A 54 2.15 11.76 8.82
CA VAL A 54 3.16 12.39 9.70
C VAL A 54 3.61 11.39 10.76
N ALA A 55 2.67 10.69 11.41
CA ALA A 55 3.00 9.68 12.43
C ALA A 55 3.87 8.55 11.84
N ALA A 56 3.50 8.01 10.68
CA ALA A 56 4.24 6.94 10.01
C ALA A 56 5.64 7.39 9.56
N THR A 57 5.74 8.55 8.91
CA THR A 57 7.03 9.13 8.50
C THR A 57 7.94 9.35 9.70
N THR A 58 7.39 9.87 10.81
CA THR A 58 8.13 10.10 12.06
C THR A 58 8.63 8.78 12.65
N ALA A 59 7.79 7.75 12.70
CA ALA A 59 8.17 6.43 13.19
C ALA A 59 9.27 5.80 12.32
N ILE A 60 9.17 5.91 10.99
CA ILE A 60 10.20 5.42 10.07
C ILE A 60 11.52 6.20 10.30
N ALA A 61 11.47 7.52 10.37
CA ALA A 61 12.66 8.34 10.62
C ALA A 61 13.32 8.00 11.97
N ALA A 62 12.52 7.81 13.03
CA ALA A 62 13.02 7.48 14.36
C ALA A 62 13.60 6.06 14.47
N THR A 63 13.08 5.11 13.70
CA THR A 63 13.56 3.71 13.69
C THR A 63 14.70 3.48 12.71
N THR A 64 14.87 4.34 11.70
CA THR A 64 15.92 4.24 10.68
C THR A 64 17.33 4.12 11.29
N PRO A 65 17.73 4.83 12.36
CA PRO A 65 19.07 4.68 12.95
C PRO A 65 19.33 3.33 13.64
N THR A 66 18.29 2.55 13.95
CA THR A 66 18.46 1.31 14.71
C THR A 66 19.26 0.28 13.89
N PRO A 67 20.24 -0.44 14.50
CA PRO A 67 21.15 -1.30 13.74
C PRO A 67 20.45 -2.33 12.85
N VAL A 68 19.41 -3.00 13.37
CA VAL A 68 18.64 -4.00 12.62
C VAL A 68 17.94 -3.41 11.41
N VAL A 69 17.35 -2.20 11.54
CA VAL A 69 16.68 -1.52 10.42
C VAL A 69 17.70 -1.02 9.41
N ARG A 70 18.80 -0.41 9.85
CA ARG A 70 19.88 0.03 8.96
C ARG A 70 20.45 -1.11 8.13
N LEU A 71 20.74 -2.25 8.77
CA LEU A 71 21.25 -3.43 8.08
C LEU A 71 20.25 -3.96 7.05
N SER A 72 18.97 -4.02 7.41
CA SER A 72 17.92 -4.42 6.47
C SER A 72 17.80 -3.44 5.30
N MET A 73 17.95 -2.14 5.52
CA MET A 73 17.88 -1.11 4.48
C MET A 73 19.13 -1.11 3.57
N SER A 74 20.32 -1.36 4.12
CA SER A 74 21.55 -1.41 3.33
C SER A 74 21.64 -2.63 2.41
N ALA A 75 20.97 -3.72 2.78
CA ALA A 75 20.93 -4.96 1.99
C ALA A 75 19.90 -4.93 0.83
N ARG A 76 19.12 -3.85 0.68
CA ARG A 76 18.09 -3.75 -0.36
C ARG A 76 18.70 -3.40 -1.71
N GLU A 77 18.26 -4.11 -2.75
CA GLU A 77 18.50 -3.67 -4.12
C GLU A 77 17.65 -2.41 -4.43
N LEU A 78 18.32 -1.35 -4.87
CA LEU A 78 17.66 -0.12 -5.27
C LEU A 78 17.28 -0.16 -6.75
N PRO A 79 16.14 0.43 -7.16
CA PRO A 79 15.78 0.53 -8.57
C PRO A 79 16.77 1.38 -9.37
N GLU A 80 16.92 1.07 -10.65
CA GLU A 80 17.81 1.80 -11.58
C GLU A 80 17.51 3.30 -11.65
N SER A 81 16.23 3.69 -11.57
CA SER A 81 15.78 5.08 -11.63
C SER A 81 15.05 5.49 -10.36
N VAL A 82 15.74 6.24 -9.49
CA VAL A 82 15.15 6.82 -8.27
C VAL A 82 13.96 7.76 -8.60
N PRO A 83 14.06 8.70 -9.56
CA PRO A 83 12.91 9.55 -9.91
C PRO A 83 11.73 8.75 -10.46
N GLY A 84 11.99 7.72 -11.27
CA GLY A 84 10.94 6.83 -11.76
C GLY A 84 10.32 5.98 -10.66
N TRP A 85 11.11 5.60 -9.66
CA TRP A 85 10.62 4.85 -8.51
C TRP A 85 9.67 5.68 -7.64
N LEU A 86 10.14 6.83 -7.14
CA LEU A 86 9.39 7.72 -6.25
C LEU A 86 8.26 8.47 -6.97
N GLY A 87 8.47 8.89 -8.22
CA GLY A 87 7.48 9.70 -8.96
C GLY A 87 6.41 8.89 -9.69
N TRP A 88 6.65 7.61 -9.98
CA TRP A 88 5.79 6.82 -10.86
C TRP A 88 5.44 5.43 -10.32
N GLN A 89 6.45 4.64 -9.96
CA GLN A 89 6.23 3.25 -9.57
C GLN A 89 5.53 3.14 -8.19
N ILE A 90 5.96 3.92 -7.19
CA ILE A 90 5.31 3.93 -5.87
C ILE A 90 3.90 4.52 -5.98
N PRO A 91 3.68 5.75 -6.49
CA PRO A 91 2.37 6.38 -6.39
C PRO A 91 1.29 5.65 -7.20
N PHE A 92 1.62 5.19 -8.40
CA PHE A 92 0.63 4.61 -9.33
C PHE A 92 0.69 3.09 -9.40
N GLY A 93 1.90 2.54 -9.49
CA GLY A 93 2.11 1.10 -9.64
C GLY A 93 1.88 0.32 -8.36
N THR A 94 1.99 0.99 -7.21
CA THR A 94 1.83 0.39 -5.88
C THR A 94 0.62 1.00 -5.18
N VAL A 95 0.71 2.26 -4.74
CA VAL A 95 -0.28 2.88 -3.85
C VAL A 95 -1.65 2.94 -4.51
N TRP A 96 -1.79 3.59 -5.67
CA TRP A 96 -3.09 3.65 -6.35
C TRP A 96 -3.64 2.26 -6.67
N ALA A 97 -2.82 1.39 -7.28
CA ALA A 97 -3.24 0.06 -7.69
C ALA A 97 -3.76 -0.77 -6.50
N GLU A 98 -3.04 -0.77 -5.38
CA GLU A 98 -3.41 -1.51 -4.18
C GLU A 98 -4.59 -0.88 -3.44
N GLU A 99 -4.61 0.44 -3.25
CA GLU A 99 -5.74 1.08 -2.58
C GLU A 99 -7.05 0.94 -3.39
N ALA A 100 -6.98 1.10 -4.71
CA ALA A 100 -8.12 0.88 -5.59
C ALA A 100 -8.60 -0.59 -5.57
N ALA A 101 -7.66 -1.54 -5.56
CA ALA A 101 -7.99 -2.96 -5.51
C ALA A 101 -8.57 -3.37 -4.16
N PHE A 102 -7.83 -3.16 -3.07
CA PHE A 102 -8.17 -3.72 -1.75
C PHE A 102 -9.15 -2.84 -0.98
N ARG A 103 -8.87 -1.53 -0.87
CA ARG A 103 -9.65 -0.61 -0.02
C ARG A 103 -10.90 -0.08 -0.71
N ALA A 104 -10.93 -0.01 -2.04
CA ALA A 104 -12.13 0.34 -2.78
C ALA A 104 -12.88 -0.91 -3.28
N ALA A 105 -12.35 -1.61 -4.28
CA ALA A 105 -13.11 -2.66 -4.98
C ALA A 105 -13.43 -3.88 -4.10
N LEU A 106 -12.41 -4.50 -3.49
CA LEU A 106 -12.59 -5.69 -2.67
C LEU A 106 -13.39 -5.38 -1.41
N ALA A 107 -13.09 -4.28 -0.72
CA ALA A 107 -13.85 -3.84 0.45
C ALA A 107 -15.34 -3.61 0.12
N THR A 108 -15.65 -3.00 -1.02
CA THR A 108 -17.04 -2.77 -1.46
C THR A 108 -17.76 -4.10 -1.73
N ALA A 109 -17.15 -4.97 -2.54
CA ALA A 109 -17.75 -6.26 -2.89
C ALA A 109 -17.94 -7.16 -1.66
N SER A 110 -16.94 -7.23 -0.79
CA SER A 110 -16.99 -8.08 0.42
C SER A 110 -17.89 -7.50 1.51
N SER A 111 -18.00 -6.18 1.66
CA SER A 111 -18.93 -5.57 2.61
C SER A 111 -20.39 -5.81 2.23
N GLY A 112 -20.70 -5.90 0.93
CA GLY A 112 -22.04 -6.27 0.45
C GLY A 112 -22.44 -7.70 0.82
N ALA A 113 -21.47 -8.62 0.89
CA ALA A 113 -21.71 -10.04 1.19
C ALA A 113 -21.60 -10.39 2.68
N TYR A 114 -20.66 -9.78 3.40
CA TYR A 114 -20.27 -10.16 4.76
C TYR A 114 -20.46 -9.03 5.79
N GLY A 115 -21.09 -7.92 5.39
CA GLY A 115 -21.19 -6.72 6.20
C GLY A 115 -19.85 -5.99 6.35
N ARG A 116 -19.89 -4.81 6.96
CA ARG A 116 -18.74 -3.90 7.06
C ARG A 116 -17.52 -4.52 7.75
N ALA A 117 -17.73 -5.16 8.91
CA ALA A 117 -16.64 -5.78 9.66
C ALA A 117 -16.03 -6.98 8.90
N GLY A 118 -16.87 -7.82 8.29
CA GLY A 118 -16.41 -8.94 7.47
C GLY A 118 -15.64 -8.49 6.24
N GLY A 119 -16.11 -7.44 5.55
CA GLY A 119 -15.41 -6.86 4.41
C GLY A 119 -14.04 -6.27 4.78
N LEU A 120 -13.96 -5.58 5.91
CA LEU A 120 -12.70 -5.04 6.43
C LEU A 120 -11.67 -6.16 6.74
N LEU A 121 -12.11 -7.24 7.38
CA LEU A 121 -11.25 -8.39 7.68
C LEU A 121 -10.82 -9.13 6.41
N LEU A 122 -11.73 -9.34 5.47
CA LEU A 122 -11.44 -10.03 4.22
C LEU A 122 -10.42 -9.26 3.39
N GLN A 123 -10.61 -7.95 3.19
CA GLN A 123 -9.65 -7.16 2.41
C GLN A 123 -8.29 -7.10 3.10
N ALA A 124 -8.24 -7.00 4.43
CA ALA A 124 -7.01 -6.97 5.20
C ALA A 124 -6.25 -8.30 5.08
N GLY A 125 -6.96 -9.43 5.22
CA GLY A 125 -6.40 -10.76 5.03
C GLY A 125 -5.89 -10.97 3.60
N ALA A 126 -6.66 -10.57 2.59
CA ALA A 126 -6.25 -10.67 1.20
C ALA A 126 -5.01 -9.81 0.90
N PHE A 127 -4.92 -8.62 1.49
CA PHE A 127 -3.76 -7.75 1.39
C PHE A 127 -2.52 -8.35 2.08
N GLY A 128 -2.70 -8.97 3.25
CA GLY A 128 -1.62 -9.70 3.91
C GLY A 128 -1.11 -10.86 3.05
N LEU A 129 -2.02 -11.66 2.49
CA LEU A 129 -1.68 -12.81 1.65
C LEU A 129 -1.02 -12.42 0.34
N SER A 130 -1.33 -11.25 -0.25
CA SER A 130 -0.67 -10.82 -1.49
C SER A 130 0.82 -10.59 -1.31
N HIS A 131 1.29 -10.28 -0.10
CA HIS A 131 2.71 -10.06 0.20
C HIS A 131 3.53 -11.34 0.39
N ILE A 132 2.93 -12.53 0.25
CA ILE A 132 3.67 -13.80 0.28
C ILE A 132 4.73 -13.86 -0.83
N ALA A 133 4.39 -13.37 -2.03
CA ALA A 133 5.32 -13.38 -3.17
C ALA A 133 6.56 -12.51 -2.87
N ASP A 134 6.36 -11.30 -2.34
CA ASP A 134 7.45 -10.40 -1.96
C ASP A 134 8.28 -10.96 -0.81
N ALA A 135 7.63 -11.55 0.19
CA ALA A 135 8.33 -12.17 1.32
C ALA A 135 9.25 -13.30 0.85
N ARG A 136 8.79 -14.15 -0.09
CA ARG A 136 9.62 -15.21 -0.70
C ARG A 136 10.79 -14.63 -1.48
N ALA A 137 10.55 -13.62 -2.32
CA ALA A 137 11.59 -12.99 -3.12
C ALA A 137 12.70 -12.37 -2.26
N LEU A 138 12.33 -11.85 -1.08
CA LEU A 138 13.24 -11.19 -0.15
C LEU A 138 13.80 -12.12 0.95
N GLY A 139 13.45 -13.41 0.95
CA GLY A 139 13.83 -14.34 2.02
C GLY A 139 13.27 -13.96 3.40
N ALA A 140 12.20 -13.18 3.46
CA ALA A 140 11.58 -12.69 4.68
C ALA A 140 10.65 -13.75 5.32
N PRO A 141 10.45 -13.72 6.64
CA PRO A 141 9.59 -14.70 7.32
C PRO A 141 8.12 -14.50 6.93
N LEU A 142 7.54 -15.52 6.28
CA LEU A 142 6.21 -15.43 5.64
C LEU A 142 5.08 -15.05 6.62
N VAL A 143 4.96 -15.75 7.74
CA VAL A 143 3.87 -15.53 8.71
C VAL A 143 3.92 -14.12 9.30
N PRO A 144 5.06 -13.65 9.87
CA PRO A 144 5.19 -12.26 10.29
C PRO A 144 4.87 -11.25 9.19
N THR A 145 5.34 -11.45 7.96
CA THR A 145 5.04 -10.53 6.85
C THR A 145 3.55 -10.45 6.57
N VAL A 146 2.85 -11.59 6.46
CA VAL A 146 1.40 -11.63 6.22
C VAL A 146 0.63 -10.96 7.35
N LEU A 147 1.02 -11.19 8.61
CA LEU A 147 0.35 -10.59 9.77
C LEU A 147 0.56 -9.07 9.84
N VAL A 148 1.80 -8.60 9.65
CA VAL A 148 2.12 -7.15 9.70
C VAL A 148 1.47 -6.42 8.54
N THR A 149 1.57 -6.94 7.32
CA THR A 149 0.94 -6.32 6.15
C THR A 149 -0.58 -6.41 6.21
N GLY A 150 -1.14 -7.52 6.71
CA GLY A 150 -2.57 -7.64 6.99
C GLY A 150 -3.06 -6.61 8.01
N LEU A 151 -2.31 -6.39 9.11
CA LEU A 151 -2.60 -5.34 10.08
C LEU A 151 -2.54 -3.94 9.46
N ALA A 152 -1.53 -3.66 8.62
CA ALA A 152 -1.46 -2.41 7.87
C ALA A 152 -2.69 -2.24 6.95
N GLY A 153 -3.06 -3.30 6.21
CA GLY A 153 -4.26 -3.35 5.39
C GLY A 153 -5.54 -3.09 6.19
N TRP A 154 -5.64 -3.62 7.41
CA TRP A 154 -6.74 -3.34 8.33
C TRP A 154 -6.78 -1.86 8.75
N VAL A 155 -5.63 -1.25 9.09
CA VAL A 155 -5.55 0.18 9.43
C VAL A 155 -5.97 1.04 8.23
N PHE A 156 -5.50 0.72 7.02
CA PHE A 156 -5.88 1.41 5.80
C PHE A 156 -7.39 1.33 5.53
N GLY A 157 -7.96 0.13 5.66
CA GLY A 157 -9.39 -0.09 5.54
C GLY A 157 -10.18 0.70 6.60
N TRP A 158 -9.74 0.67 7.86
CA TRP A 158 -10.36 1.41 8.95
C TRP A 158 -10.33 2.94 8.71
N LEU A 159 -9.23 3.47 8.20
CA LEU A 159 -9.11 4.89 7.83
C LEU A 159 -10.13 5.26 6.74
N ALA A 160 -10.20 4.49 5.65
CA ALA A 160 -11.16 4.70 4.58
C ALA A 160 -12.60 4.67 5.10
N ASP A 161 -12.90 3.71 5.95
CA ASP A 161 -14.18 3.54 6.62
C ASP A 161 -14.54 4.72 7.53
N ARG A 162 -13.55 5.26 8.24
CA ARG A 162 -13.75 6.32 9.23
C ARG A 162 -14.07 7.66 8.59
N CYS A 163 -13.47 7.97 7.45
CA CYS A 163 -13.65 9.24 6.73
C CYS A 163 -14.51 9.12 5.45
N GLY A 164 -14.78 7.90 4.98
CA GLY A 164 -15.49 7.61 3.74
C GLY A 164 -14.70 7.98 2.48
N SER A 165 -13.37 8.00 2.53
CA SER A 165 -12.50 8.46 1.44
C SER A 165 -11.24 7.63 1.32
N LEU A 166 -10.86 7.31 0.08
CA LEU A 166 -9.61 6.63 -0.24
C LEU A 166 -8.38 7.54 -0.05
N ALA A 167 -8.58 8.86 0.09
CA ALA A 167 -7.48 9.80 0.31
C ALA A 167 -6.69 9.51 1.60
N ALA A 168 -7.37 9.10 2.68
CA ALA A 168 -6.70 8.80 3.95
C ALA A 168 -5.71 7.64 3.86
N PRO A 169 -6.11 6.44 3.40
CA PRO A 169 -5.16 5.34 3.24
C PRO A 169 -4.15 5.60 2.12
N ILE A 170 -4.50 6.29 1.02
CA ILE A 170 -3.52 6.67 -0.02
C ILE A 170 -2.39 7.50 0.59
N LEU A 171 -2.70 8.53 1.39
CA LEU A 171 -1.69 9.39 2.00
C LEU A 171 -0.80 8.61 2.97
N LEU A 172 -1.39 7.77 3.83
CA LEU A 172 -0.62 6.97 4.77
C LEU A 172 0.27 5.95 4.05
N HIS A 173 -0.27 5.24 3.06
CA HIS A 173 0.46 4.23 2.31
C HIS A 173 1.58 4.86 1.47
N LEU A 174 1.32 5.98 0.83
CA LEU A 174 2.35 6.76 0.13
C LEU A 174 3.45 7.19 1.11
N ALA A 175 3.09 7.72 2.28
CA ALA A 175 4.07 8.14 3.28
C ALA A 175 4.95 6.98 3.76
N ILE A 176 4.39 5.80 4.01
CA ILE A 176 5.15 4.61 4.41
C ILE A 176 6.15 4.21 3.32
N ASN A 177 5.70 4.13 2.06
CA ASN A 177 6.55 3.71 0.96
C ASN A 177 7.63 4.73 0.63
N GLU A 178 7.27 6.01 0.51
CA GLU A 178 8.20 7.09 0.18
C GLU A 178 9.21 7.31 1.31
N ALA A 179 8.78 7.35 2.57
CA ALA A 179 9.70 7.50 3.69
C ALA A 179 10.64 6.30 3.81
N GLY A 180 10.16 5.08 3.61
CA GLY A 180 10.98 3.87 3.57
C GLY A 180 12.00 3.88 2.43
N ALA A 181 11.58 4.29 1.23
CA ALA A 181 12.45 4.41 0.06
C ALA A 181 13.54 5.48 0.27
N ILE A 182 13.16 6.66 0.75
CA ILE A 182 14.10 7.74 1.07
C ILE A 182 15.07 7.32 2.18
N ALA A 183 14.59 6.65 3.23
CA ALA A 183 15.44 6.14 4.30
C ALA A 183 16.47 5.13 3.78
N ALA A 184 16.07 4.20 2.91
CA ALA A 184 16.99 3.25 2.27
C ALA A 184 18.05 3.97 1.42
N LEU A 185 17.64 4.97 0.62
CA LEU A 185 18.57 5.80 -0.16
C LEU A 185 19.56 6.55 0.74
N VAL A 186 19.11 7.11 1.87
CA VAL A 186 19.97 7.81 2.82
C VAL A 186 20.96 6.85 3.49
N VAL A 187 20.51 5.64 3.84
CA VAL A 187 21.36 4.62 4.47
C VAL A 187 22.44 4.11 3.51
N GLN A 188 22.11 3.90 2.24
CA GLN A 188 23.04 3.34 1.23
C GLN A 188 23.97 4.37 0.58
N ARG A 189 23.65 5.67 0.65
CA ARG A 189 24.53 6.76 0.18
C ARG A 189 25.68 7.09 1.13
N ARG A 190 25.69 6.51 2.33
CA ARG A 190 26.72 6.69 3.36
C ARG A 190 27.63 5.48 3.41
#